data_AF-A0ABD4ZG12-F1
#
_entry.id   AF-A0ABD4ZG12-F1
#
_cell.length_a   1.000
_cell.length_b   1.000
_cell.length_c   1.000
_cell.angle_alpha   90.00
_cell.angle_beta   90.00
_cell.angle_gamma   90.00
#
_symmetry.space_group_name_H-M   'P 1'
#
loop_
_entity.id
_entity.type
_entity.pdbx_description
1 polymer ?
#
loop_
_entity_poly.entity_id
_entity_poly.type
_entity_poly.pdbx_seq_one_letter_code
_entity_poly.pdbx_strand_id
1 'polypeptide(L)'
;ATTIDELAFTRPYGEQEKQILTAEAVEFLTELVTHFTPQRNKLLAARIQQQQDIDNGTLPDFISETASIRDTDWKIRGIPADLQDRRVEITGPVER
;
A
#
# COMPACT_ATOMS: atom_id res chain seq x y z
N ALA A 1 10.13 -1.68 25.17
CA ALA A 1 10.61 -1.03 23.93
C ALA A 1 10.24 0.44 24.03
N THR A 2 11.15 1.34 23.65
CA THR A 2 10.91 2.79 23.63
C THR A 2 9.87 3.12 22.55
N THR A 3 8.89 3.97 22.85
CA THR A 3 7.93 4.52 21.89
C THR A 3 8.60 5.64 21.09
N ILE A 4 9.57 5.27 20.25
CA ILE A 4 10.21 6.22 19.36
C ILE A 4 9.44 6.20 18.05
N ASP A 5 8.84 7.33 17.71
CA ASP A 5 8.14 7.55 16.45
C ASP A 5 9.10 7.99 15.32
N GLU A 6 10.42 7.81 15.49
CA GLU A 6 11.45 8.20 14.52
C GLU A 6 12.01 7.00 13.74
N LEU A 7 12.36 7.24 12.48
CA LEU A 7 13.02 6.25 11.61
C LEU A 7 14.53 6.23 11.85
N ALA A 8 15.10 5.02 11.82
CA ALA A 8 16.56 4.83 11.81
C ALA A 8 17.04 4.40 10.42
N PHE A 9 18.09 5.03 9.92
CA PHE A 9 18.71 4.72 8.64
C PHE A 9 20.02 3.94 8.82
N THR A 10 20.18 2.84 8.10
CA THR A 10 21.34 1.93 8.23
C THR A 10 22.44 2.19 7.21
N ARG A 11 22.17 3.00 6.18
CA ARG A 11 23.10 3.34 5.10
C ARG A 11 23.67 4.74 5.31
N PRO A 12 24.92 5.00 4.91
CA PRO A 12 25.49 6.35 4.92
C PRO A 12 24.68 7.31 4.03
N TYR A 13 24.63 8.58 4.41
CA TYR A 13 24.01 9.64 3.60
C TYR A 13 25.00 10.15 2.54
N GLY A 14 24.98 9.51 1.37
CA GLY A 14 25.68 9.97 0.17
C GLY A 14 24.93 11.07 -0.57
N GLU A 15 25.44 11.47 -1.74
CA GLU A 15 24.82 12.52 -2.56
C GLU A 15 23.42 12.14 -3.06
N GLN A 16 23.20 10.85 -3.38
CA GLN A 16 21.91 10.35 -3.83
C GLN A 16 20.88 10.39 -2.69
N GLU A 17 21.27 9.97 -1.49
CA GLU A 17 20.41 10.03 -0.31
C GLU A 17 20.06 11.48 0.05
N LYS A 18 20.99 12.43 -0.05
CA LYS A 18 20.69 13.85 0.21
C LYS A 18 19.66 14.44 -0.76
N GLN A 19 19.59 13.94 -1.99
CA GLN A 19 18.60 14.38 -2.98
C GLN A 19 17.20 13.81 -2.72
N ILE A 20 17.11 12.58 -2.21
CA ILE A 20 15.83 11.86 -2.03
C ILE A 20 15.31 11.95 -0.59
N LEU A 21 16.20 11.75 0.38
CA LEU A 21 15.93 11.74 1.82
C LEU A 21 16.22 13.12 2.44
N THR A 22 15.63 14.16 1.86
CA THR A 22 15.64 15.51 2.46
C THR A 22 14.91 15.49 3.82
N ALA A 23 15.13 16.52 4.65
CA ALA A 23 14.48 16.60 5.96
C ALA A 23 12.94 16.49 5.86
N GLU A 24 12.33 17.24 4.95
CA GLU A 24 10.88 17.21 4.70
C GLU A 24 10.40 15.83 4.19
N ALA A 25 11.16 15.20 3.29
CA ALA A 25 10.81 13.86 2.80
C ALA A 25 10.88 12.80 3.91
N VAL A 26 11.87 12.89 4.80
CA VAL A 26 12.01 11.98 5.95
C VAL A 26 10.90 12.24 6.97
N GLU A 27 10.55 13.49 7.24
CA GLU A 27 9.43 13.85 8.14
C GLU A 27 8.12 13.22 7.63
N PHE A 28 7.78 13.46 6.35
CA PHE A 28 6.59 12.87 5.74
C PHE A 28 6.62 11.34 5.74
N LEU A 29 7.75 10.74 5.38
CA LEU A 29 7.91 9.27 5.40
C LEU A 29 7.72 8.71 6.82
N THR A 30 8.25 9.40 7.83
CA THR A 30 8.13 9.00 9.24
C THR A 30 6.66 9.01 9.67
N GLU A 31 5.91 10.07 9.34
CA GLU A 31 4.47 10.11 9.61
C GLU A 31 3.73 8.93 8.98
N LEU A 32 3.98 8.64 7.70
CA LEU A 32 3.34 7.52 7.02
C LEU A 32 3.65 6.18 7.68
N VAL A 33 4.92 5.93 8.00
CA VAL A 33 5.36 4.68 8.63
C VAL A 33 4.69 4.51 9.99
N THR A 34 4.70 5.53 10.83
CA THR A 34 4.12 5.49 12.18
C THR A 34 2.61 5.26 12.13
N HIS A 35 1.88 5.96 11.26
CA HIS A 35 0.42 5.84 11.19
C HIS A 35 -0.07 4.55 10.52
N PHE A 36 0.60 4.07 9.47
CA PHE A 36 0.06 2.99 8.63
C PHE A 36 0.73 1.62 8.83
N THR A 37 1.95 1.54 9.35
CA THR A 37 2.65 0.26 9.55
C THR A 37 1.90 -0.72 10.47
N PRO A 38 1.28 -0.28 11.59
CA PRO A 38 0.53 -1.21 12.43
C PRO A 38 -0.60 -1.92 11.68
N GLN A 39 -1.35 -1.19 10.86
CA GLN A 39 -2.44 -1.76 10.07
C GLN A 39 -1.91 -2.63 8.92
N ARG A 40 -0.83 -2.21 8.25
CA ARG A 40 -0.17 -3.04 7.22
C ARG A 40 0.27 -4.39 7.78
N ASN A 41 0.80 -4.44 9.00
CA ASN A 41 1.21 -5.70 9.63
C ASN A 41 0.01 -6.59 9.98
N LYS A 42 -1.10 -6.01 10.45
CA LYS A 42 -2.37 -6.74 10.66
C LYS A 42 -2.90 -7.34 9.34
N LEU A 43 -2.81 -6.60 8.24
CA LEU A 43 -3.23 -7.10 6.92
C LEU A 43 -2.36 -8.27 6.45
N LEU A 44 -1.05 -8.25 6.71
CA LEU A 44 -0.19 -9.40 6.40
C LEU A 44 -0.54 -10.63 7.24
N ALA A 45 -0.84 -10.46 8.52
CA ALA A 45 -1.32 -11.55 9.37
C ALA A 45 -2.67 -12.10 8.88
N ALA A 46 -3.59 -11.22 8.47
CA ALA A 46 -4.88 -11.61 7.91
C ALA A 46 -4.73 -12.45 6.64
N ARG A 47 -3.74 -12.16 5.77
CA ARG A 47 -3.46 -13.00 4.59
C ARG A 47 -3.12 -14.44 4.97
N ILE A 48 -2.36 -14.65 6.04
CA ILE A 48 -2.00 -15.99 6.52
C ILE A 48 -3.28 -16.71 6.97
N GLN A 49 -4.12 -16.04 7.75
CA GLN A 49 -5.37 -16.65 8.22
C GLN A 49 -6.31 -17.02 7.05
N GLN A 50 -6.53 -16.10 6.11
CA GLN A 50 -7.37 -16.38 4.93
C GLN A 50 -6.82 -17.55 4.11
N GLN A 51 -5.50 -17.67 3.95
CA GLN A 51 -4.91 -18.79 3.25
C GLN A 51 -5.10 -20.12 3.99
N GLN A 52 -4.98 -20.12 5.33
CA GLN A 52 -5.23 -21.32 6.14
C GLN A 52 -6.67 -21.83 5.99
N ASP A 53 -7.65 -20.94 5.93
CA ASP A 53 -9.05 -21.32 5.73
C ASP A 53 -9.29 -21.97 4.36
N ILE A 54 -8.59 -21.46 3.33
CA ILE A 54 -8.60 -22.03 1.98
C ILE A 54 -7.92 -23.41 1.96
N ASP A 55 -6.75 -23.54 2.57
CA ASP A 55 -6.00 -24.80 2.66
C ASP A 55 -6.81 -25.88 3.41
N ASN A 56 -7.64 -25.46 4.38
CA ASN A 56 -8.56 -26.34 5.11
C ASN A 56 -9.83 -26.71 4.33
N GLY A 57 -9.93 -26.34 3.04
CA GLY A 57 -10.96 -26.78 2.12
C GLY A 57 -12.06 -25.76 1.81
N THR A 58 -11.96 -24.53 2.32
CA THR A 58 -12.93 -23.47 2.01
C THR A 58 -12.50 -22.71 0.75
N LEU A 59 -13.01 -23.10 -0.41
CA LEU A 59 -12.70 -22.37 -1.65
C LEU A 59 -13.21 -20.92 -1.57
N PRO A 60 -12.46 -19.93 -2.12
CA PRO A 60 -12.91 -18.54 -2.17
C PRO A 60 -14.19 -18.37 -2.99
N ASP A 61 -15.08 -17.49 -2.52
CA ASP A 61 -16.28 -17.06 -3.23
C ASP A 61 -16.60 -15.59 -2.88
N PHE A 62 -17.66 -15.02 -3.47
CA PHE A 62 -18.11 -13.67 -3.19
C PHE A 62 -18.51 -13.49 -1.72
N ILE A 63 -18.05 -12.39 -1.11
CA ILE A 63 -18.37 -12.02 0.27
C ILE A 63 -19.87 -11.65 0.36
N SER A 64 -20.63 -12.39 1.15
CA SER A 64 -22.09 -12.24 1.24
C SER A 64 -22.51 -10.87 1.82
N GLU A 65 -21.75 -10.38 2.79
CA GLU A 65 -22.00 -9.18 3.59
C GLU A 65 -21.86 -7.89 2.76
N THR A 66 -21.18 -7.96 1.61
CA THR A 66 -20.97 -6.81 0.71
C THR A 66 -21.93 -6.81 -0.49
N ALA A 67 -22.98 -7.64 -0.47
CA ALA A 67 -23.96 -7.70 -1.56
C ALA A 67 -24.60 -6.34 -1.87
N SER A 68 -24.99 -5.57 -0.85
CA SER A 68 -25.60 -4.24 -1.04
C SER A 68 -24.70 -3.27 -1.80
N ILE A 69 -23.37 -3.37 -1.67
CA ILE A 69 -22.42 -2.53 -2.42
C ILE A 69 -22.37 -2.94 -3.89
N ARG A 70 -22.48 -4.24 -4.18
CA ARG A 70 -22.49 -4.77 -5.57
C ARG A 70 -23.79 -4.47 -6.29
N ASP A 71 -24.90 -4.47 -5.56
CA ASP A 71 -26.25 -4.32 -6.12
C ASP A 71 -26.74 -2.87 -6.16
N THR A 72 -25.92 -1.90 -5.70
CA THR A 72 -26.24 -0.48 -5.70
C THR A 72 -25.53 0.25 -6.85
N ASP A 73 -26.21 1.20 -7.48
CA ASP A 73 -25.61 2.10 -8.46
C ASP A 73 -24.64 3.08 -7.80
N TRP A 74 -23.35 2.95 -8.11
CA TRP A 74 -22.32 3.94 -7.73
C TRP A 74 -21.23 4.04 -8.80
N LYS A 75 -20.44 5.11 -8.72
CA LYS A 75 -19.28 5.33 -9.59
C LYS A 75 -18.08 5.79 -8.76
N ILE A 76 -16.88 5.57 -9.30
CA ILE A 76 -15.67 6.20 -8.77
C ILE A 76 -15.76 7.73 -8.86
N ARG A 77 -14.95 8.44 -8.08
CA ARG A 77 -14.96 9.91 -7.99
C ARG A 77 -14.80 10.63 -9.34
N GLY A 78 -13.98 10.09 -10.25
CA GLY A 78 -13.69 10.68 -11.54
C GLY A 78 -12.35 10.19 -12.10
N ILE A 79 -12.06 10.51 -13.36
CA ILE A 79 -10.83 10.13 -14.06
C ILE A 79 -10.15 11.41 -14.59
N PRO A 80 -8.89 11.70 -14.22
CA PRO A 80 -8.16 12.85 -14.76
C PRO A 80 -7.89 12.66 -16.27
N ALA A 81 -7.73 13.76 -17.00
CA ALA A 81 -7.70 13.77 -18.46
C ALA A 81 -6.58 12.89 -19.06
N ASP A 82 -5.41 12.87 -18.42
CA ASP A 82 -4.24 12.07 -18.81
C ASP A 82 -4.41 10.56 -18.58
N LEU A 83 -5.42 10.13 -17.81
CA LEU A 83 -5.74 8.73 -17.57
C LEU A 83 -6.97 8.22 -18.35
N GLN A 84 -7.56 9.05 -19.22
CA GLN A 84 -8.74 8.65 -20.00
C GLN A 84 -8.41 7.72 -21.18
N ASP A 85 -7.19 7.81 -21.71
CA ASP A 85 -6.72 6.97 -22.82
C ASP A 85 -5.43 6.22 -22.43
N ARG A 86 -5.62 5.00 -21.93
CA ARG A 86 -4.55 4.07 -21.52
C ARG A 86 -4.53 2.83 -22.41
N ARG A 87 -4.79 2.99 -23.71
CA ARG A 87 -4.96 1.88 -24.67
C ARG A 87 -3.79 0.91 -24.75
N VAL A 88 -2.59 1.39 -24.45
CA VAL A 88 -1.36 0.59 -24.34
C VAL A 88 -0.56 1.12 -23.16
N GLU A 89 -0.11 0.22 -22.31
CA GLU A 89 0.82 0.50 -21.22
C GLU A 89 2.05 -0.39 -21.38
N ILE A 90 3.22 0.18 -21.16
CA ILE A 90 4.48 -0.55 -21.11
C ILE A 90 4.98 -0.54 -19.66
N THR A 91 5.46 -1.68 -19.19
CA THR A 91 6.10 -1.82 -17.87
C THR A 91 7.59 -2.07 -18.05
N GLY A 92 8.40 -1.63 -17.09
CA GLY A 92 9.85 -1.79 -17.15
C GLY A 92 10.56 -1.35 -15.87
N PRO A 93 11.89 -1.55 -15.79
CA PRO A 93 12.71 -1.06 -14.68
C PRO A 93 12.64 0.47 -14.52
N VAL A 94 13.01 0.99 -13.35
CA VAL A 94 13.13 2.44 -13.10
C VAL A 94 14.48 3.03 -13.57
N GLU A 95 15.32 2.21 -14.22
CA GLU A 95 16.56 2.66 -14.86
C GLU A 95 16.23 3.62 -16.01
N ARG A 96 17.06 4.64 -16.19
CA ARG A 96 17.00 5.57 -17.32
C ARG A 96 18.17 5.36 -18.25
#